data_AF-A0A067TAN7-F1
#
_entry.id   AF-A0A067TAN7-F1
#
_cell.length_a   1.000
_cell.length_b   1.000
_cell.length_c   1.000
_cell.angle_alpha   90.00
_cell.angle_beta   90.00
_cell.angle_gamma   90.00
#
_symmetry.space_group_name_H-M   'P 1'
#
loop_
_entity.id
_entity.type
_entity.pdbx_description
1 polymer ?
#
loop_
_entity_poly.entity_id
_entity_poly.type
_entity_poly.pdbx_seq_one_letter_code
_entity_poly.pdbx_strand_id
1 'polypeptide(L)'
;MNVDPDSTVQMKDVTMEILDGIVMGPMMCAADDCTGELKHHRGGVFCEYHEHQYGAKCRMRDCLNDKINPTQACEEHQPQWRAHVQNHSRINLSGIKRMLQRPDEIEEWQSAVRGTGVQAHDEEPRPKKDQSHFFSPARFYCVETICKPCGVVVAWTKFAKAESETNVLKFLETVHPTPETRPQYICIDKACRVLRTSIANGSWLQWQITSRFIVDSYYYINHRLKDILCRTWCNPAPLNGSAPNLVILEEDKNGVPQYKRAFNTNACEHLNSWLGGYDSILKRMTISNFNWYLNTMLFLHTKRVLEKAGRKGSNDDEHGDMEDEE
;
A
#
# COMPACT_ATOMS: atom_id res chain seq x y z
N MET A 1 -4.80 8.92 40.77
CA MET A 1 -5.84 9.95 40.58
C MET A 1 -7.10 9.20 40.25
N ASN A 2 -8.11 9.29 41.13
CA ASN A 2 -9.40 8.63 40.96
C ASN A 2 -10.07 9.20 39.71
N VAL A 3 -10.36 8.33 38.75
CA VAL A 3 -11.24 8.66 37.64
C VAL A 3 -12.65 8.41 38.14
N ASP A 4 -13.47 9.46 38.15
CA ASP A 4 -14.88 9.40 38.51
C ASP A 4 -15.60 8.42 37.57
N PRO A 5 -16.19 7.32 38.07
CA PRO A 5 -16.83 6.31 37.25
C PRO A 5 -18.15 6.79 36.60
N ASP A 6 -18.62 7.99 36.96
CA ASP A 6 -19.90 8.55 36.50
C ASP A 6 -19.75 9.72 35.50
N SER A 7 -18.53 9.97 35.00
CA SER A 7 -18.37 10.80 33.82
C SER A 7 -18.68 9.96 32.58
N THR A 8 -19.96 9.84 32.25
CA THR A 8 -20.41 9.42 30.92
C THR A 8 -19.94 10.46 29.91
N VAL A 9 -18.66 10.39 29.53
CA VAL A 9 -18.12 11.11 28.39
C VAL A 9 -18.96 10.65 27.21
N GLN A 10 -19.91 11.48 26.76
CA GLN A 10 -20.61 11.25 25.50
C GLN A 10 -19.54 11.09 24.42
N MET A 11 -19.31 9.84 24.02
CA MET A 11 -18.39 9.52 22.95
C MET A 11 -19.00 10.09 21.67
N LYS A 12 -18.46 11.22 21.22
CA LYS A 12 -18.85 11.80 19.94
C LYS A 12 -18.37 10.87 18.83
N ASP A 13 -19.22 10.66 17.83
CA ASP A 13 -18.83 9.96 16.61
C ASP A 13 -17.57 10.56 16.01
N VAL A 14 -16.70 9.69 15.52
CA VAL A 14 -15.45 10.09 14.87
C VAL A 14 -15.27 9.47 13.51
N THR A 15 -14.56 10.19 12.65
CA THR A 15 -14.16 9.70 11.33
C THR A 15 -12.72 9.18 11.37
N MET A 16 -12.53 7.96 10.89
CA MET A 16 -11.21 7.34 10.72
C MET A 16 -11.03 6.84 9.29
N GLU A 17 -9.82 6.96 8.78
CA GLU A 17 -9.34 6.34 7.55
C GLU A 17 -8.02 5.64 7.79
N ILE A 18 -7.81 4.51 7.11
CA ILE A 18 -6.63 3.68 7.14
C ILE A 18 -5.97 3.78 5.76
N LEU A 19 -4.64 3.88 5.73
CA LEU A 19 -3.84 3.83 4.52
C LEU A 19 -2.84 2.69 4.60
N ASP A 20 -2.73 1.94 3.50
CA ASP A 20 -1.68 0.94 3.29
C ASP A 20 -1.55 0.69 1.78
N GLY A 21 -0.39 0.17 1.38
CA GLY A 21 0.04 -0.04 0.01
C GLY A 21 0.34 -1.50 -0.33
N ILE A 22 0.02 -1.91 -1.56
CA ILE A 22 0.39 -3.22 -2.11
C ILE A 22 1.35 -3.07 -3.29
N VAL A 23 2.44 -3.86 -3.29
CA VAL A 23 3.45 -3.89 -4.36
C VAL A 23 2.92 -4.61 -5.61
N MET A 24 2.05 -3.90 -6.35
CA MET A 24 1.28 -4.41 -7.48
C MET A 24 1.10 -3.33 -8.56
N GLY A 25 2.20 -2.88 -9.16
CA GLY A 25 2.17 -1.86 -10.20
C GLY A 25 2.18 -2.41 -11.64
N PRO A 26 1.50 -1.76 -12.61
CA PRO A 26 1.67 -2.07 -14.02
C PRO A 26 3.06 -1.66 -14.52
N MET A 27 3.43 -2.15 -15.71
CA MET A 27 4.67 -1.74 -16.37
C MET A 27 4.54 -0.31 -16.92
N MET A 28 5.63 0.44 -16.83
CA MET A 28 5.78 1.81 -17.31
C MET A 28 7.11 2.00 -18.02
N CYS A 29 7.27 3.15 -18.67
CA CYS A 29 8.49 3.52 -19.38
C CYS A 29 9.75 3.36 -18.50
N ALA A 30 10.80 2.74 -19.05
CA ALA A 30 12.06 2.53 -18.38
C ALA A 30 12.93 3.79 -18.24
N ALA A 31 12.67 4.82 -19.04
CA ALA A 31 13.41 6.07 -19.00
C ALA A 31 13.24 6.76 -17.64
N ASP A 32 14.28 7.47 -17.21
CA ASP A 32 14.26 8.14 -15.91
C ASP A 32 13.12 9.16 -15.82
N ASP A 33 12.51 9.19 -14.63
CA ASP A 33 11.42 10.11 -14.30
C ASP A 33 10.20 10.04 -15.23
N CYS A 34 10.07 8.99 -16.04
CA CYS A 34 8.94 8.81 -16.96
C CYS A 34 7.94 7.81 -16.41
N THR A 35 6.68 8.23 -16.24
CA THR A 35 5.56 7.34 -15.85
C THR A 35 4.66 6.96 -17.02
N GLY A 36 5.11 7.23 -18.26
CA GLY A 36 4.34 7.02 -19.48
C GLY A 36 4.04 5.54 -19.76
N GLU A 37 2.90 5.30 -20.41
CA GLU A 37 2.49 3.98 -20.87
C GLU A 37 3.41 3.49 -21.99
N LEU A 38 3.73 2.18 -21.97
CA LEU A 38 4.60 1.58 -22.98
C LEU A 38 3.93 1.61 -24.36
N LYS A 39 4.69 1.99 -25.39
CA LYS A 39 4.22 1.94 -26.79
C LYS A 39 3.82 0.52 -27.18
N HIS A 40 4.63 -0.45 -26.77
CA HIS A 40 4.39 -1.87 -27.01
C HIS A 40 4.29 -2.62 -25.68
N HIS A 41 3.07 -3.01 -25.32
CA HIS A 41 2.79 -3.72 -24.07
C HIS A 41 3.48 -5.10 -23.97
N ARG A 42 3.79 -5.73 -25.11
CA ARG A 42 4.57 -6.98 -25.18
C ARG A 42 5.98 -6.67 -25.67
N GLY A 43 6.96 -6.76 -24.77
CA GLY A 43 8.38 -6.64 -25.10
C GLY A 43 8.90 -5.22 -25.32
N GLY A 44 8.03 -4.19 -25.23
CA GLY A 44 8.46 -2.79 -25.19
C GLY A 44 9.00 -2.39 -23.82
N VAL A 45 9.86 -1.38 -23.80
CA VAL A 45 10.43 -0.80 -22.56
C VAL A 45 10.24 0.71 -22.47
N PHE A 46 9.92 1.37 -23.59
CA PHE A 46 9.72 2.81 -23.65
C PHE A 46 8.28 3.18 -24.01
N CYS A 47 7.87 4.37 -23.58
CA CYS A 47 6.69 5.04 -24.12
C CYS A 47 6.96 5.52 -25.55
N GLU A 48 5.93 6.02 -26.23
CA GLU A 48 6.06 6.46 -27.63
C GLU A 48 7.16 7.51 -27.84
N TYR A 49 7.22 8.51 -26.98
CA TYR A 49 8.23 9.56 -27.02
C TYR A 49 9.65 9.01 -26.85
N HIS A 50 9.87 8.17 -25.84
CA HIS A 50 11.21 7.61 -25.57
C HIS A 50 11.60 6.52 -26.57
N GLU A 51 10.63 5.84 -27.20
CA GLU A 51 10.93 4.93 -28.31
C GLU A 51 11.41 5.72 -29.54
N HIS A 52 10.87 6.92 -29.78
CA HIS A 52 11.39 7.80 -30.83
C HIS A 52 12.81 8.28 -30.53
N GLN A 53 13.13 8.59 -29.27
CA GLN A 53 14.47 9.07 -28.88
C GLN A 53 15.52 7.97 -28.81
N TYR A 54 15.17 6.83 -28.22
CA TYR A 54 16.13 5.79 -27.84
C TYR A 54 15.89 4.44 -28.53
N GLY A 55 14.84 4.31 -29.34
CA GLY A 55 14.45 3.03 -29.94
C GLY A 55 15.53 2.41 -30.83
N ALA A 56 16.33 3.23 -31.52
CA ALA A 56 17.47 2.79 -32.32
C ALA A 56 18.79 2.65 -31.54
N LYS A 57 18.84 3.17 -30.31
CA LYS A 57 20.06 3.25 -29.51
C LYS A 57 20.27 2.02 -28.64
N CYS A 58 21.52 1.79 -28.26
CA CYS A 58 21.89 0.82 -27.24
C CYS A 58 21.18 1.16 -25.93
N ARG A 59 20.52 0.19 -25.31
CA ARG A 59 19.78 0.40 -24.06
C ARG A 59 20.66 0.37 -22.82
N MET A 60 21.97 0.58 -22.96
CA MET A 60 22.83 0.86 -21.81
C MET A 60 22.72 2.35 -21.49
N ARG A 61 22.72 2.70 -20.19
CA ARG A 61 22.74 4.12 -19.80
C ARG A 61 23.99 4.79 -20.38
N ASP A 62 23.82 6.03 -20.83
CA ASP A 62 24.87 6.88 -21.40
C ASP A 62 25.57 6.34 -22.67
N CYS A 63 25.02 5.29 -23.29
CA CYS A 63 25.55 4.76 -24.55
C CYS A 63 24.80 5.37 -25.75
N LEU A 64 25.56 6.02 -26.65
CA LEU A 64 25.00 6.68 -27.85
C LEU A 64 25.08 5.81 -29.12
N ASN A 65 25.72 4.65 -29.02
CA ASN A 65 25.85 3.70 -30.12
C ASN A 65 24.49 3.14 -30.52
N ASP A 66 24.32 2.80 -31.79
CA ASP A 66 23.12 2.14 -32.27
C ASP A 66 23.09 0.67 -31.84
N LYS A 67 21.89 0.16 -31.57
CA LYS A 67 21.71 -1.25 -31.24
C LYS A 67 21.84 -2.11 -32.48
N ILE A 68 22.30 -3.35 -32.30
CA ILE A 68 22.36 -4.34 -33.38
C ILE A 68 21.11 -5.19 -33.31
N ASN A 69 20.23 -5.09 -34.31
CA ASN A 69 19.06 -5.98 -34.39
C ASN A 69 19.50 -7.45 -34.58
N PRO A 70 18.88 -8.42 -33.88
CA PRO A 70 17.65 -8.32 -33.08
C PRO A 70 17.86 -7.98 -31.58
N THR A 71 19.08 -7.64 -31.18
CA THR A 71 19.43 -7.35 -29.77
C THR A 71 19.06 -5.91 -29.36
N GLN A 72 19.08 -5.64 -28.06
CA GLN A 72 18.83 -4.29 -27.52
C GLN A 72 20.11 -3.55 -27.12
N ALA A 73 21.28 -4.03 -27.56
CA ALA A 73 22.59 -3.47 -27.24
C ALA A 73 23.45 -3.28 -28.49
N CYS A 74 24.45 -2.39 -28.42
CA CYS A 74 25.50 -2.28 -29.45
C CYS A 74 26.50 -3.45 -29.35
N GLU A 75 27.52 -3.48 -30.21
CA GLU A 75 28.53 -4.54 -30.24
C GLU A 75 29.27 -4.69 -28.91
N GLU A 76 29.71 -3.57 -28.34
CA GLU A 76 30.44 -3.52 -27.05
C GLU A 76 29.60 -4.02 -25.87
N HIS A 77 28.27 -3.87 -25.95
CA HIS A 77 27.34 -4.16 -24.86
C HIS A 77 26.59 -5.50 -25.02
N GLN A 78 26.99 -6.33 -25.98
CA GLN A 78 26.47 -7.69 -26.14
C GLN A 78 26.66 -8.59 -24.90
N PRO A 79 27.76 -8.53 -24.14
CA PRO A 79 27.91 -9.32 -22.91
C PRO A 79 26.81 -9.02 -21.87
N GLN A 80 26.47 -7.75 -21.67
CA GLN A 80 25.46 -7.28 -20.72
C GLN A 80 24.07 -7.73 -21.16
N TRP A 81 23.76 -7.60 -22.47
CA TRP A 81 22.51 -8.10 -23.02
C TRP A 81 22.36 -9.62 -22.86
N ARG A 82 23.41 -10.39 -23.16
CA ARG A 82 23.38 -11.86 -22.98
C ARG A 82 23.18 -12.25 -21.53
N ALA A 83 23.87 -11.59 -20.59
CA ALA A 83 23.69 -11.83 -19.17
C ALA A 83 22.25 -11.52 -18.71
N HIS A 84 21.67 -10.42 -19.21
CA HIS A 84 20.28 -10.06 -18.95
C HIS A 84 19.30 -11.14 -19.42
N VAL A 85 19.42 -11.60 -20.67
CA VAL A 85 18.56 -12.63 -21.27
C VAL A 85 18.67 -13.97 -20.52
N GLN A 86 19.89 -14.37 -20.13
CA GLN A 86 20.11 -15.61 -19.37
C GLN A 86 19.46 -15.54 -17.97
N ASN A 87 19.55 -14.41 -17.29
CA ASN A 87 18.94 -14.25 -15.97
C ASN A 87 17.41 -14.19 -16.05
N HIS A 88 16.85 -13.47 -17.04
CA HIS A 88 15.40 -13.38 -17.21
C HIS A 88 14.76 -14.70 -17.63
N SER A 89 15.44 -15.51 -18.45
CA SER A 89 14.95 -16.86 -18.81
C SER A 89 14.96 -17.82 -17.63
N ARG A 90 15.98 -17.76 -16.75
CA ARG A 90 16.03 -18.53 -15.50
C ARG A 90 14.95 -18.13 -14.50
N ILE A 91 14.64 -16.83 -14.37
CA ILE A 91 13.55 -16.34 -13.52
C ILE A 91 12.20 -16.92 -14.00
N ASN A 92 11.95 -16.93 -15.31
CA ASN A 92 10.75 -17.56 -15.88
C ASN A 92 10.67 -19.06 -15.58
N LEU A 93 11.78 -19.80 -15.68
CA LEU A 93 11.81 -21.23 -15.35
C LEU A 93 11.59 -21.49 -13.85
N SER A 94 12.14 -20.66 -12.97
CA SER A 94 11.91 -20.77 -11.52
C SER A 94 10.47 -20.43 -11.11
N GLY A 95 9.84 -19.45 -11.77
CA GLY A 95 8.43 -19.14 -11.58
C GLY A 95 7.51 -20.25 -12.07
N ILE A 96 7.83 -20.85 -13.23
CA ILE A 96 7.10 -22.02 -13.77
C ILE A 96 7.26 -23.23 -12.83
N LYS A 97 8.47 -23.48 -12.30
CA LYS A 97 8.68 -24.55 -11.32
C LYS A 97 7.87 -24.33 -10.04
N ARG A 98 7.81 -23.09 -9.53
CA ARG A 98 7.05 -22.75 -8.33
C ARG A 98 5.53 -22.88 -8.54
N MET A 99 5.03 -22.63 -9.75
CA MET A 99 3.62 -22.87 -10.10
C MET A 99 3.26 -24.35 -10.28
N LEU A 100 4.25 -25.22 -10.53
CA LEU A 100 4.06 -26.66 -10.68
C LEU A 100 4.25 -27.44 -9.37
N GLN A 101 4.71 -26.79 -8.29
CA GLN A 101 4.87 -27.41 -6.98
C GLN A 101 3.53 -27.51 -6.24
N ARG A 102 3.30 -28.65 -5.58
CA ARG A 102 2.17 -28.83 -4.67
C ARG A 102 2.44 -28.11 -3.35
N PRO A 103 1.40 -27.67 -2.61
CA PRO A 103 1.54 -26.83 -1.41
C PRO A 103 2.49 -27.36 -0.32
N ASP A 104 2.73 -28.68 -0.26
CA ASP A 104 3.48 -29.33 0.83
C ASP A 104 4.90 -29.81 0.46
N GLU A 105 5.40 -29.50 -0.75
CA GLU A 105 6.76 -29.90 -1.16
C GLU A 105 7.76 -28.74 -1.05
N ILE A 106 8.32 -28.54 0.15
CA ILE A 106 9.51 -27.71 0.37
C ILE A 106 10.72 -28.66 0.51
N GLU A 107 11.49 -28.79 -0.57
CA GLU A 107 12.74 -29.57 -0.57
C GLU A 107 13.88 -28.77 0.09
N GLU A 108 14.57 -29.35 1.09
CA GLU A 108 15.59 -28.70 1.93
C GLU A 108 16.81 -28.15 1.15
N TRP A 109 17.09 -28.66 -0.05
CA TRP A 109 18.17 -28.16 -0.91
C TRP A 109 17.77 -26.93 -1.75
N GLN A 110 16.56 -26.39 -1.59
CA GLN A 110 16.26 -25.03 -2.04
C GLN A 110 17.02 -24.03 -1.16
N SER A 111 18.35 -23.97 -1.38
CA SER A 111 19.19 -22.86 -0.96
C SER A 111 18.46 -21.57 -1.29
N ALA A 112 18.42 -20.61 -0.36
CA ALA A 112 17.84 -19.29 -0.52
C ALA A 112 18.44 -18.58 -1.75
N VAL A 113 17.93 -18.92 -2.94
CA VAL A 113 18.28 -18.26 -4.18
C VAL A 113 17.73 -16.87 -4.01
N ARG A 114 18.65 -15.89 -4.07
CA ARG A 114 18.44 -14.44 -4.08
C ARG A 114 17.52 -14.03 -5.23
N GLY A 115 16.27 -14.46 -5.20
CA GLY A 115 15.17 -13.90 -5.95
C GLY A 115 14.54 -12.88 -5.04
N THR A 116 14.67 -11.61 -5.41
CA THR A 116 13.96 -10.45 -4.85
C THR A 116 12.90 -10.85 -3.83
N GLY A 117 13.31 -10.96 -2.55
CA GLY A 117 12.35 -11.10 -1.47
C GLY A 117 11.38 -9.95 -1.64
N VAL A 118 10.08 -10.25 -1.64
CA VAL A 118 9.03 -9.22 -1.56
C VAL A 118 9.43 -8.38 -0.36
N GLN A 119 9.93 -7.17 -0.64
CA GLN A 119 10.34 -6.27 0.41
C GLN A 119 9.07 -5.94 1.18
N ALA A 120 9.06 -6.20 2.48
CA ALA A 120 7.98 -5.71 3.33
C ALA A 120 7.88 -4.19 3.14
N HIS A 121 6.66 -3.64 3.10
CA HIS A 121 6.43 -2.23 2.78
C HIS A 121 7.15 -1.28 3.77
N ASP A 122 7.48 -1.78 4.97
CA ASP A 122 8.18 -1.08 6.06
C ASP A 122 9.69 -1.03 5.95
N GLU A 123 10.30 -1.93 5.18
CA GLU A 123 11.74 -1.89 5.00
C GLU A 123 12.11 -0.64 4.21
N GLU A 124 13.11 0.12 4.67
CA GLU A 124 13.64 1.23 3.89
C GLU A 124 13.86 0.76 2.45
N PRO A 125 13.33 1.49 1.44
CA PRO A 125 13.45 1.07 0.06
C PRO A 125 14.91 0.75 -0.18
N ARG A 126 15.23 -0.53 -0.43
CA ARG A 126 16.59 -0.91 -0.76
C ARG A 126 16.97 0.02 -1.89
N PRO A 127 18.10 0.77 -1.79
CA PRO A 127 18.46 1.71 -2.84
C PRO A 127 18.38 0.92 -4.14
N LYS A 128 17.42 1.28 -5.00
CA LYS A 128 17.27 0.64 -6.30
C LYS A 128 18.64 0.85 -6.93
N LYS A 129 19.44 -0.22 -7.02
CA LYS A 129 20.70 -0.16 -7.77
C LYS A 129 20.30 0.45 -9.09
N ASP A 130 20.87 1.62 -9.38
CA ASP A 130 20.58 2.30 -10.62
C ASP A 130 20.89 1.28 -11.71
N GLN A 131 19.86 0.78 -12.38
CA GLN A 131 20.06 -0.28 -13.33
C GLN A 131 20.88 0.37 -14.43
N SER A 132 22.07 -0.12 -14.71
CA SER A 132 22.96 0.48 -15.71
C SER A 132 22.40 0.40 -17.16
N HIS A 133 21.15 -0.02 -17.32
CA HIS A 133 20.50 -0.31 -18.58
C HIS A 133 18.97 -0.15 -18.51
N PHE A 134 18.34 0.01 -19.69
CA PHE A 134 16.90 0.01 -19.94
C PHE A 134 16.41 -1.28 -20.60
N PHE A 135 17.03 -2.43 -20.30
CA PHE A 135 16.66 -3.71 -20.94
C PHE A 135 15.26 -4.22 -20.56
N SER A 136 14.74 -3.81 -19.40
CA SER A 136 13.39 -4.13 -18.94
C SER A 136 12.57 -2.86 -18.73
N PRO A 137 11.23 -2.92 -18.88
CA PRO A 137 10.38 -1.80 -18.50
C PRO A 137 10.48 -1.54 -17.00
N ALA A 138 10.27 -0.29 -16.60
CA ALA A 138 10.06 0.02 -15.18
C ALA A 138 8.67 -0.44 -14.74
N ARG A 139 8.44 -0.44 -13.43
CA ARG A 139 7.14 -0.77 -12.83
C ARG A 139 6.79 0.26 -11.78
N PHE A 140 5.51 0.55 -11.66
CA PHE A 140 5.02 1.23 -10.47
C PHE A 140 5.37 0.38 -9.24
N TYR A 141 5.81 1.06 -8.18
CA TYR A 141 6.25 0.41 -6.96
C TYR A 141 5.06 -0.21 -6.22
N CYS A 142 4.06 0.60 -5.88
CA CYS A 142 2.86 0.13 -5.20
C CYS A 142 1.60 0.84 -5.70
N VAL A 143 0.47 0.23 -5.34
CA VAL A 143 -0.83 0.88 -5.26
C VAL A 143 -1.07 1.21 -3.80
N GLU A 144 -1.31 2.48 -3.50
CA GLU A 144 -1.70 2.95 -2.18
C GLU A 144 -3.22 3.04 -2.11
N THR A 145 -3.83 2.57 -1.03
CA THR A 145 -5.29 2.61 -0.83
C THR A 145 -5.67 3.31 0.46
N ILE A 146 -6.83 3.97 0.46
CA ILE A 146 -7.46 4.55 1.65
C ILE A 146 -8.77 3.81 1.90
N CYS A 147 -8.94 3.27 3.10
CA CYS A 147 -10.17 2.58 3.51
C CYS A 147 -10.74 3.17 4.79
N LYS A 148 -12.06 3.06 4.97
CA LYS A 148 -12.69 3.19 6.28
C LYS A 148 -12.46 1.90 7.10
N PRO A 149 -12.55 1.93 8.45
CA PRO A 149 -12.40 0.74 9.29
C PRO A 149 -13.32 -0.43 8.91
N CYS A 150 -14.49 -0.14 8.31
CA CYS A 150 -15.44 -1.14 7.84
C CYS A 150 -15.03 -1.84 6.53
N GLY A 151 -13.92 -1.44 5.89
CA GLY A 151 -13.45 -1.98 4.61
C GLY A 151 -13.98 -1.27 3.37
N VAL A 152 -14.76 -0.20 3.53
CA VAL A 152 -15.16 0.67 2.40
C VAL A 152 -13.92 1.38 1.84
N VAL A 153 -13.69 1.25 0.54
CA VAL A 153 -12.58 1.90 -0.14
C VAL A 153 -12.97 3.34 -0.47
N VAL A 154 -12.17 4.30 -0.01
CA VAL A 154 -12.38 5.74 -0.21
C VAL A 154 -11.65 6.21 -1.46
N ALA A 155 -10.38 5.87 -1.58
CA ALA A 155 -9.53 6.31 -2.68
C ALA A 155 -8.37 5.35 -2.90
N TRP A 156 -7.73 5.45 -4.06
CA TRP A 156 -6.50 4.73 -4.37
C TRP A 156 -5.62 5.57 -5.31
N THR A 157 -4.31 5.32 -5.27
CA THR A 157 -3.35 5.91 -6.21
C THR A 157 -2.18 4.96 -6.47
N LYS A 158 -1.32 5.28 -7.44
CA LYS A 158 -0.10 4.50 -7.72
C LYS A 158 1.12 5.33 -7.40
N PHE A 159 2.09 4.71 -6.72
CA PHE A 159 3.39 5.33 -6.52
C PHE A 159 4.42 4.70 -7.45
N ALA A 160 5.02 5.52 -8.33
CA ALA A 160 5.92 5.03 -9.36
C ALA A 160 7.24 4.50 -8.79
N LYS A 161 7.87 5.25 -7.87
CA LYS A 161 9.23 4.99 -7.41
C LYS A 161 9.29 4.29 -6.06
N ALA A 162 8.56 4.83 -5.09
CA ALA A 162 8.54 4.39 -3.70
C ALA A 162 7.27 4.92 -3.02
N GLU A 163 6.85 4.22 -1.98
CA GLU A 163 5.86 4.69 -1.01
C GLU A 163 6.53 5.65 -0.01
N SER A 164 6.92 6.82 -0.52
CA SER A 164 7.56 7.85 0.30
C SER A 164 6.53 8.63 1.12
N GLU A 165 6.96 9.16 2.26
CA GLU A 165 6.15 9.99 3.14
C GLU A 165 5.58 11.21 2.39
N THR A 166 6.37 11.79 1.47
CA THR A 166 5.91 12.91 0.64
C THR A 166 4.83 12.51 -0.37
N ASN A 167 4.88 11.29 -0.91
CA ASN A 167 3.84 10.78 -1.80
C ASN A 167 2.54 10.51 -1.03
N VAL A 168 2.65 9.97 0.18
CA VAL A 168 1.50 9.76 1.08
C VAL A 168 0.83 11.09 1.42
N LEU A 169 1.60 12.13 1.79
CA LEU A 169 1.05 13.46 2.07
C LEU A 169 0.35 14.08 0.86
N LYS A 170 0.97 14.02 -0.33
CA LYS A 170 0.33 14.49 -1.58
C LYS A 170 -0.95 13.73 -1.90
N PHE A 171 -0.96 12.42 -1.63
CA PHE A 171 -2.15 11.61 -1.83
C PHE A 171 -3.27 12.04 -0.89
N LEU A 172 -2.99 12.22 0.40
CA LEU A 172 -3.94 12.75 1.38
C LEU A 172 -4.48 14.14 0.98
N GLU A 173 -3.63 15.03 0.50
CA GLU A 173 -4.03 16.37 0.01
C GLU A 173 -4.91 16.29 -1.25
N THR A 174 -4.67 15.30 -2.12
CA THR A 174 -5.48 15.08 -3.32
C THR A 174 -6.88 14.56 -2.97
N VAL A 175 -6.98 13.66 -2.00
CA VAL A 175 -8.26 13.08 -1.56
C VAL A 175 -9.03 14.06 -0.67
N HIS A 176 -8.34 14.81 0.18
CA HIS A 176 -8.91 15.73 1.16
C HIS A 176 -8.37 17.16 1.00
N PRO A 177 -8.74 17.85 -0.09
CA PRO A 177 -8.20 19.18 -0.39
C PRO A 177 -8.64 20.25 0.61
N THR A 178 -9.79 20.05 1.26
CA THR A 178 -10.42 21.03 2.17
C THR A 178 -10.47 20.49 3.61
N PRO A 179 -10.41 21.35 4.65
CA PRO A 179 -10.50 20.92 6.05
C PRO A 179 -11.73 20.07 6.36
N GLU A 180 -12.86 20.34 5.72
CA GLU A 180 -14.16 19.70 5.98
C GLU A 180 -14.23 18.25 5.47
N THR A 181 -13.39 17.89 4.49
CA THR A 181 -13.32 16.52 3.97
C THR A 181 -12.40 15.63 4.80
N ARG A 182 -11.50 16.22 5.58
CA ARG A 182 -10.44 15.49 6.27
C ARG A 182 -11.02 14.63 7.41
N PRO A 183 -10.60 13.36 7.53
CA PRO A 183 -10.96 12.53 8.67
C PRO A 183 -10.25 13.02 9.94
N GLN A 184 -10.86 12.78 11.11
CA GLN A 184 -10.26 13.12 12.39
C GLN A 184 -9.06 12.24 12.74
N TYR A 185 -9.07 10.99 12.29
CA TYR A 185 -7.97 10.04 12.48
C TYR A 185 -7.53 9.44 11.15
N ILE A 186 -6.21 9.42 10.94
CA ILE A 186 -5.57 8.81 9.78
C ILE A 186 -4.58 7.77 10.30
N CYS A 187 -4.86 6.51 10.02
CA CYS A 187 -4.05 5.37 10.43
C CYS A 187 -3.10 4.96 9.31
N ILE A 188 -1.81 4.90 9.60
CA ILE A 188 -0.75 4.55 8.63
C ILE A 188 0.33 3.78 9.38
N ASP A 189 0.87 2.71 8.82
CA ASP A 189 1.92 1.89 9.43
C ASP A 189 3.13 2.74 9.84
N LYS A 190 3.55 3.65 8.95
CA LYS A 190 4.65 4.61 9.17
C LYS A 190 4.19 6.04 9.52
N ALA A 191 3.04 6.20 10.17
CA ALA A 191 2.47 7.52 10.51
C ALA A 191 3.46 8.46 11.22
N CYS A 192 4.34 7.95 12.10
CA CYS A 192 5.33 8.81 12.76
C CYS A 192 6.37 9.41 11.80
N ARG A 193 6.75 8.69 10.74
CA ARG A 193 7.65 9.18 9.68
C ARG A 193 6.93 10.20 8.80
N VAL A 194 5.66 9.94 8.48
CA VAL A 194 4.80 10.88 7.74
C VAL A 194 4.61 12.17 8.54
N LEU A 195 4.36 12.07 9.85
CA LEU A 195 4.26 13.21 10.76
C LEU A 195 5.56 14.01 10.83
N ARG A 196 6.71 13.35 10.94
CA ARG A 196 8.02 14.04 10.93
C ARG A 196 8.21 14.82 9.63
N THR A 197 7.84 14.23 8.49
CA THR A 197 7.95 14.85 7.18
C THR A 197 6.98 16.04 7.04
N SER A 198 5.75 15.91 7.54
CA SER A 198 4.76 17.00 7.49
C SER A 198 5.14 18.18 8.39
N ILE A 199 5.81 17.93 9.52
CA ILE A 199 6.38 18.99 10.36
C ILE A 199 7.51 19.68 9.60
N ALA A 200 8.43 18.91 9.02
CA ALA A 200 9.59 19.45 8.31
C ALA A 200 9.23 20.29 7.08
N ASN A 201 8.19 19.91 6.34
CA ASN A 201 7.74 20.65 5.16
C ASN A 201 6.67 21.72 5.47
N GLY A 202 6.26 21.87 6.74
CA GLY A 202 5.28 22.86 7.19
C GLY A 202 3.81 22.49 6.97
N SER A 203 3.48 21.43 6.25
CA SER A 203 2.09 20.99 6.00
C SER A 203 1.36 20.61 7.29
N TRP A 204 2.07 20.17 8.34
CA TRP A 204 1.47 19.79 9.61
C TRP A 204 0.67 20.91 10.27
N LEU A 205 1.05 22.18 10.06
CA LEU A 205 0.33 23.32 10.62
C LEU A 205 -1.14 23.36 10.22
N GLN A 206 -1.46 22.87 9.02
CA GLN A 206 -2.82 22.77 8.52
C GLN A 206 -3.49 21.46 8.95
N TRP A 207 -2.75 20.35 8.94
CA TRP A 207 -3.31 19.02 9.24
C TRP A 207 -3.67 18.84 10.72
N GLN A 208 -2.87 19.39 11.63
CA GLN A 208 -3.09 19.23 13.08
C GLN A 208 -4.40 19.83 13.59
N ILE A 209 -5.02 20.75 12.83
CA ILE A 209 -6.28 21.39 13.17
C ILE A 209 -7.43 20.38 13.08
N THR A 210 -7.40 19.53 12.06
CA THR A 210 -8.52 18.63 11.71
C THR A 210 -8.23 17.17 12.01
N SER A 211 -6.98 16.75 11.93
CA SER A 211 -6.61 15.34 11.81
C SER A 211 -5.45 14.97 12.72
N ARG A 212 -5.50 13.75 13.24
CA ARG A 212 -4.40 13.11 13.97
C ARG A 212 -3.90 11.90 13.20
N PHE A 213 -2.57 11.79 13.10
CA PHE A 213 -1.92 10.63 12.50
C PHE A 213 -1.65 9.58 13.58
N ILE A 214 -2.19 8.39 13.43
CA ILE A 214 -1.98 7.25 14.34
C ILE A 214 -1.22 6.15 13.60
N VAL A 215 -0.32 5.48 14.32
CA VAL A 215 0.38 4.32 13.78
C VAL A 215 -0.52 3.10 13.94
N ASP A 216 -0.54 2.23 12.94
CA ASP A 216 -1.23 0.96 13.07
C ASP A 216 -0.78 0.19 14.32
N SER A 217 -1.79 -0.39 14.94
CA SER A 217 -1.75 -1.26 16.08
C SER A 217 -0.59 -2.24 16.18
N TYR A 218 -0.28 -2.94 15.08
CA TYR A 218 0.76 -3.96 14.99
C TYR A 218 2.15 -3.31 14.98
N TYR A 219 2.30 -2.27 14.15
CA TYR A 219 3.56 -1.54 13.99
C TYR A 219 3.93 -0.67 15.18
N TYR A 220 2.93 -0.15 15.90
CA TYR A 220 3.12 0.72 17.06
C TYR A 220 4.00 0.07 18.14
N ILE A 221 3.90 -1.25 18.34
CA ILE A 221 4.68 -1.99 19.34
C ILE A 221 6.18 -1.79 19.13
N ASN A 222 6.62 -1.81 17.87
CA ASN A 222 8.02 -1.64 17.49
C ASN A 222 8.40 -0.15 17.43
N HIS A 223 7.54 0.69 16.87
CA HIS A 223 7.83 2.12 16.69
C HIS A 223 7.96 2.85 18.03
N ARG A 224 7.08 2.59 18.99
CA ARG A 224 7.06 3.28 20.30
C ARG A 224 8.33 3.08 21.13
N LEU A 225 9.08 1.99 20.87
CA LEU A 225 10.33 1.68 21.58
C LEU A 225 11.48 2.59 21.13
N LYS A 226 11.47 3.01 19.87
CA LYS A 226 12.57 3.74 19.24
C LYS A 226 12.24 5.20 18.95
N ASP A 227 10.96 5.54 18.80
CA ASP A 227 10.51 6.84 18.33
C ASP A 227 9.64 7.55 19.38
N ILE A 228 10.21 8.58 20.01
CA ILE A 228 9.53 9.43 21.00
C ILE A 228 8.36 10.16 20.35
N LEU A 229 8.48 10.58 19.10
CA LEU A 229 7.39 11.25 18.36
C LEU A 229 6.22 10.28 18.22
N CYS A 230 6.48 9.04 17.81
CA CYS A 230 5.46 8.00 17.70
C CYS A 230 4.73 7.75 19.03
N ARG A 231 5.49 7.56 20.11
CA ARG A 231 4.93 7.30 21.45
C ARG A 231 4.04 8.45 21.94
N THR A 232 4.36 9.68 21.55
CA THR A 232 3.69 10.88 22.06
C THR A 232 2.47 11.25 21.21
N TRP A 233 2.58 11.13 19.88
CA TRP A 233 1.62 11.73 18.94
C TRP A 233 0.89 10.72 18.06
N CYS A 234 1.38 9.49 17.94
CA CYS A 234 0.83 8.49 17.02
C CYS A 234 0.27 7.24 17.71
N ASN A 235 -0.05 7.33 19.00
CA ASN A 235 -0.59 6.20 19.74
C ASN A 235 -2.02 5.84 19.25
N PRO A 236 -2.26 4.61 18.75
CA PRO A 236 -3.59 4.21 18.28
C PRO A 236 -4.59 3.91 19.41
N ALA A 237 -4.14 3.77 20.66
CA ALA A 237 -5.00 3.49 21.80
C ALA A 237 -4.49 4.20 23.08
N PRO A 238 -4.65 5.53 23.18
CA PRO A 238 -4.17 6.28 24.33
C PRO A 238 -5.09 6.09 25.55
N LEU A 239 -4.55 5.51 26.62
CA LEU A 239 -5.26 5.31 27.90
C LEU A 239 -5.27 6.54 28.82
N ASN A 240 -4.70 7.67 28.38
CA ASN A 240 -4.61 8.91 29.15
C ASN A 240 -5.80 9.86 28.90
N GLY A 241 -6.88 9.37 28.26
CA GLY A 241 -8.06 10.16 27.93
C GLY A 241 -7.87 11.15 26.76
N SER A 242 -6.71 11.16 26.07
CA SER A 242 -6.47 12.10 24.96
C SER A 242 -7.26 11.77 23.68
N ALA A 243 -7.70 10.52 23.52
CA ALA A 243 -8.59 10.08 22.44
C ALA A 243 -9.49 8.92 22.93
N PRO A 244 -10.53 9.23 23.76
CA PRO A 244 -11.39 8.20 24.34
C PRO A 244 -12.13 7.39 23.26
N ASN A 245 -12.43 8.01 22.12
CA ASN A 245 -13.15 7.38 21.00
C ASN A 245 -12.37 6.26 20.31
N LEU A 246 -11.08 6.07 20.59
CA LEU A 246 -10.27 5.00 19.99
C LEU A 246 -10.28 3.71 20.82
N VAL A 247 -10.83 3.74 22.04
CA VAL A 247 -10.76 2.63 22.99
C VAL A 247 -12.14 2.40 23.60
N ILE A 248 -12.61 1.16 23.55
CA ILE A 248 -13.86 0.70 24.16
C ILE A 248 -13.53 -0.18 25.36
N LEU A 249 -14.38 -0.14 26.38
CA LEU A 249 -14.30 -1.06 27.52
C LEU A 249 -15.18 -2.27 27.20
N GLU A 250 -14.59 -3.47 27.25
CA GLU A 250 -15.32 -4.73 27.07
C GLU A 250 -15.00 -5.62 28.28
N GLU A 251 -16.02 -6.19 28.90
CA GLU A 251 -15.81 -7.18 29.96
C GLU A 251 -15.32 -8.48 29.35
N ASP A 252 -14.25 -9.04 29.88
CA ASP A 252 -13.83 -10.37 29.49
C ASP A 252 -14.81 -11.44 30.00
N LYS A 253 -14.58 -12.71 29.63
CA LYS A 253 -15.44 -13.84 30.04
C LYS A 253 -15.56 -14.01 31.57
N ASN A 254 -14.70 -13.36 32.35
CA ASN A 254 -14.69 -13.39 33.80
C ASN A 254 -15.23 -12.10 34.43
N GLY A 255 -15.83 -11.20 33.64
CA GLY A 255 -16.35 -9.90 34.10
C GLY A 255 -15.28 -8.86 34.41
N VAL A 256 -14.02 -9.08 33.96
CA VAL A 256 -12.95 -8.09 34.17
C VAL A 256 -12.97 -7.09 33.01
N PRO A 257 -13.11 -5.78 33.28
CA PRO A 257 -13.12 -4.77 32.23
C PRO A 257 -11.75 -4.66 31.56
N GLN A 258 -11.70 -4.90 30.25
CA GLN A 258 -10.52 -4.76 29.43
C GLN A 258 -10.72 -3.69 28.36
N TYR A 259 -9.70 -2.86 28.18
CA TYR A 259 -9.68 -1.86 27.12
C TYR A 259 -9.33 -2.52 25.78
N LYS A 260 -10.23 -2.42 24.82
CA LYS A 260 -10.06 -2.89 23.44
C LYS A 260 -10.10 -1.72 22.48
N ARG A 261 -9.49 -1.88 21.31
CA ARG A 261 -9.51 -0.86 20.25
C ARG A 261 -10.91 -0.77 19.65
N ALA A 262 -11.40 0.45 19.45
CA ALA A 262 -12.72 0.71 18.90
C ALA A 262 -12.81 0.40 17.39
N PHE A 263 -11.71 0.59 16.66
CA PHE A 263 -11.69 0.52 15.20
C PHE A 263 -10.74 -0.55 14.68
N ASN A 264 -11.14 -1.18 13.57
CA ASN A 264 -10.29 -2.07 12.79
C ASN A 264 -9.25 -1.25 12.01
N THR A 265 -7.99 -1.30 12.45
CA THR A 265 -6.88 -0.64 11.76
C THR A 265 -6.27 -1.47 10.63
N ASN A 266 -6.67 -2.75 10.49
CA ASN A 266 -6.15 -3.68 9.48
C ASN A 266 -7.04 -3.75 8.22
N ALA A 267 -7.95 -2.77 8.03
CA ALA A 267 -8.89 -2.78 6.91
C ALA A 267 -8.18 -2.78 5.54
N CYS A 268 -7.12 -1.98 5.39
CA CYS A 268 -6.34 -1.96 4.16
C CYS A 268 -5.49 -3.23 3.99
N GLU A 269 -4.95 -3.80 5.06
CA GLU A 269 -4.22 -5.07 5.00
C GLU A 269 -5.11 -6.20 4.45
N HIS A 270 -6.36 -6.30 4.91
CA HIS A 270 -7.33 -7.25 4.38
C HIS A 270 -7.65 -6.99 2.90
N LEU A 271 -7.81 -5.72 2.51
CA LEU A 271 -8.01 -5.35 1.10
C LEU A 271 -6.79 -5.74 0.25
N ASN A 272 -5.58 -5.48 0.74
CA ASN A 272 -4.33 -5.81 0.08
C ASN A 272 -4.19 -7.32 -0.10
N SER A 273 -4.53 -8.11 0.91
CA SER A 273 -4.60 -9.58 0.79
C SER A 273 -5.56 -10.03 -0.34
N TRP A 274 -6.75 -9.42 -0.42
CA TRP A 274 -7.70 -9.69 -1.50
C TRP A 274 -7.18 -9.27 -2.88
N LEU A 275 -6.59 -8.07 -2.99
CA LEU A 275 -5.97 -7.58 -4.23
C LEU A 275 -4.79 -8.46 -4.67
N GLY A 276 -4.02 -9.00 -3.73
CA GLY A 276 -2.90 -9.90 -3.99
C GLY A 276 -3.29 -11.14 -4.79
N GLY A 277 -4.54 -11.61 -4.65
CA GLY A 277 -5.09 -12.70 -5.48
C GLY A 277 -5.15 -12.39 -6.98
N TYR A 278 -5.11 -11.11 -7.36
CA TYR A 278 -5.21 -10.65 -8.76
C TYR A 278 -3.88 -10.14 -9.34
N ASP A 279 -2.80 -10.19 -8.56
CA ASP A 279 -1.48 -9.65 -8.89
C ASP A 279 -0.95 -10.14 -10.24
N SER A 280 -1.11 -11.44 -10.51
CA SER A 280 -0.62 -12.09 -11.73
C SER A 280 -1.24 -11.54 -13.03
N ILE A 281 -2.50 -11.11 -12.97
CA ILE A 281 -3.26 -10.52 -14.07
C ILE A 281 -2.94 -9.04 -14.17
N LEU A 282 -3.01 -8.33 -13.04
CA LEU A 282 -2.84 -6.89 -12.94
C LEU A 282 -1.44 -6.43 -13.40
N LYS A 283 -0.37 -7.13 -13.01
CA LYS A 283 1.01 -6.79 -13.39
C LYS A 283 1.29 -6.86 -14.90
N ARG A 284 0.43 -7.53 -15.68
CA ARG A 284 0.59 -7.70 -17.14
C ARG A 284 -0.25 -6.73 -17.96
N MET A 285 -1.13 -5.97 -17.31
CA MET A 285 -1.98 -4.99 -17.99
C MET A 285 -1.18 -3.76 -18.40
N THR A 286 -1.67 -3.09 -19.42
CA THR A 286 -1.25 -1.73 -19.74
C THR A 286 -1.72 -0.79 -18.62
N ILE A 287 -1.15 0.42 -18.52
CA ILE A 287 -1.50 1.38 -17.46
C ILE A 287 -2.99 1.72 -17.51
N SER A 288 -3.53 1.94 -18.71
CA SER A 288 -4.93 2.29 -18.91
C SER A 288 -5.87 1.15 -18.49
N ASN A 289 -5.58 -0.08 -18.91
CA ASN A 289 -6.36 -1.26 -18.53
C ASN A 289 -6.28 -1.55 -17.03
N PHE A 290 -5.08 -1.41 -16.44
CA PHE A 290 -4.87 -1.56 -15.01
C PHE A 290 -5.75 -0.60 -14.22
N ASN A 291 -5.77 0.69 -14.60
CA ASN A 291 -6.55 1.71 -13.91
C ASN A 291 -8.05 1.38 -13.94
N TRP A 292 -8.57 1.07 -15.13
CA TRP A 292 -9.98 0.76 -15.29
C TRP A 292 -10.38 -0.50 -14.51
N TYR A 293 -9.56 -1.55 -14.59
CA TYR A 293 -9.84 -2.83 -13.95
C TYR A 293 -9.77 -2.72 -12.42
N LEU A 294 -8.70 -2.12 -11.89
CA LEU A 294 -8.56 -1.90 -10.44
C LEU A 294 -9.68 -1.01 -9.90
N ASN A 295 -10.01 0.08 -10.58
CA ASN A 295 -11.10 0.96 -10.16
C ASN A 295 -12.45 0.21 -10.11
N THR A 296 -12.73 -0.59 -11.13
CA THR A 296 -13.96 -1.40 -11.19
C THR A 296 -14.00 -2.44 -10.08
N MET A 297 -12.88 -3.11 -9.80
CA MET A 297 -12.76 -4.06 -8.70
C MET A 297 -13.03 -3.42 -7.34
N LEU A 298 -12.39 -2.29 -7.04
CA LEU A 298 -12.55 -1.58 -5.77
C LEU A 298 -13.98 -1.04 -5.61
N PHE A 299 -14.60 -0.58 -6.70
CA PHE A 299 -16.01 -0.20 -6.71
C PHE A 299 -16.94 -1.37 -6.35
N LEU A 300 -16.77 -2.52 -7.00
CA LEU A 300 -17.58 -3.72 -6.73
C LEU A 300 -17.34 -4.26 -5.32
N HIS A 301 -16.09 -4.23 -4.84
CA HIS A 301 -15.75 -4.58 -3.46
C HIS A 301 -16.52 -3.70 -2.48
N THR A 302 -16.43 -2.38 -2.65
CA THR A 302 -17.10 -1.40 -1.79
C THR A 302 -18.61 -1.60 -1.77
N LYS A 303 -19.23 -1.84 -2.95
CA LYS A 303 -20.67 -2.13 -3.02
C LYS A 303 -21.04 -3.37 -2.20
N ARG A 304 -20.28 -4.45 -2.30
CA ARG A 304 -20.51 -5.68 -1.51
C ARG A 304 -20.34 -5.45 0.00
N VAL A 305 -19.35 -4.65 0.40
CA VAL A 305 -19.13 -4.29 1.81
C VAL A 305 -20.34 -3.53 2.35
N LEU A 306 -20.84 -2.54 1.61
CA LEU A 306 -22.02 -1.76 2.00
C LEU A 306 -23.29 -2.63 2.06
N GLU A 307 -23.51 -3.51 1.09
CA GLU A 307 -24.65 -4.45 1.09
C GLU A 307 -24.60 -5.39 2.31
N LYS A 308 -23.40 -5.88 2.67
CA LYS A 308 -23.23 -6.74 3.85
C LYS A 308 -23.45 -5.97 5.16
N ALA A 309 -23.02 -4.71 5.24
CA ALA A 309 -23.26 -3.87 6.39
C ALA A 309 -24.76 -3.57 6.59
N GLY A 310 -25.47 -3.26 5.50
CA GLY A 310 -26.93 -3.02 5.55
C GLY A 310 -27.71 -4.24 6.03
N ARG A 311 -27.36 -5.45 5.58
CA ARG A 311 -28.00 -6.70 6.05
C ARG A 311 -27.74 -7.00 7.53
N LYS A 312 -26.57 -6.66 8.05
CA LYS A 312 -26.27 -6.84 9.48
C LYS A 312 -27.08 -5.89 10.35
N GLY A 313 -27.19 -4.62 9.94
CA GLY A 313 -28.05 -3.65 10.64
C GLY A 313 -29.50 -4.14 10.74
N SER A 314 -30.08 -4.62 9.63
CA SER A 314 -31.45 -5.15 9.65
C SER A 314 -31.66 -6.39 10.55
N ASN A 315 -30.65 -7.26 10.67
CA ASN A 315 -30.75 -8.44 11.55
C ASN A 315 -30.53 -8.09 13.02
N ASP A 316 -29.69 -7.10 13.33
CA ASP A 316 -29.48 -6.64 14.71
C ASP A 316 -30.69 -5.84 15.22
N ASP A 317 -31.43 -5.16 14.33
CA ASP A 317 -32.70 -4.49 14.62
C ASP A 317 -33.87 -5.48 14.86
N GLU A 318 -33.90 -6.64 14.17
CA GLU A 318 -34.95 -7.66 14.35
C GLU A 318 -34.77 -8.54 15.62
N HIS A 319 -33.59 -8.53 16.24
CA HIS A 319 -33.32 -9.22 17.52
C HIS A 319 -33.41 -8.31 18.75
N GLY A 320 -33.76 -7.03 18.58
CA GLY A 320 -34.00 -6.09 19.67
C GLY A 320 -35.42 -6.09 20.26
N ASP A 321 -36.39 -6.74 19.60
CA ASP A 321 -37.83 -6.62 19.92
C ASP A 321 -38.51 -7.94 20.34
N MET A 322 -37.76 -8.98 20.73
CA MET A 322 -38.35 -10.20 21.29
C MET A 322 -37.48 -10.75 22.43
N GLU A 323 -37.71 -10.24 23.64
CA GLU A 323 -37.74 -10.99 24.92
C GLU A 323 -38.04 -10.02 26.06
N ASP A 324 -39.31 -9.61 26.15
CA ASP A 324 -39.95 -9.16 27.38
C ASP A 324 -41.46 -9.36 27.18
N GLU A 325 -41.94 -10.60 27.34
CA GLU A 325 -43.34 -10.86 27.70
C GLU A 325 -43.47 -12.27 28.31
N GLU A 326 -43.63 -12.25 29.65
CA GLU A 326 -44.12 -13.24 30.63
C GLU A 326 -43.27 -14.48 31.02
#